data_AF-A0A929JYF8-F1
#
_entry.id   AF-A0A929JYF8-F1
#
_cell.length_a   1.000
_cell.length_b   1.000
_cell.length_c   1.000
_cell.angle_alpha   90.00
_cell.angle_beta   90.00
_cell.angle_gamma   90.00
#
_symmetry.space_group_name_H-M   'P 1'
#
loop_
_entity.id
_entity.type
_entity.pdbx_description
1 polymer ?
#
loop_
_entity_poly.entity_id
_entity_poly.type
_entity_poly.pdbx_seq_one_letter_code
_entity_poly.pdbx_strand_id
1 'polypeptide(L)'
;MEIDLDAHAASMKKAGNSLYWIAGSFTIFGFIMYFMNQEAEDAGFTLGLNIVLSGIFVLLALWSRSKPLTAFIVALTLYGLIIILNAVVDPKSIASGLIIKIFIVTWLIRGMKAAMDAEKIRKVLN
;
A
#
# COMPACT_ATOMS: atom_id res chain seq x y z
N MET A 1 18.49 -16.69 22.81
CA MET A 1 18.31 -16.95 21.36
C MET A 1 16.84 -17.14 21.00
N GLU A 2 16.01 -17.75 21.86
CA GLU A 2 14.55 -17.89 21.63
C GLU A 2 13.79 -16.55 21.61
N ILE A 3 14.17 -15.59 22.47
CA ILE A 3 13.57 -14.25 22.55
C ILE A 3 13.74 -13.41 21.26
N ASP A 4 14.80 -13.67 20.48
CA ASP A 4 15.08 -12.90 19.25
C ASP A 4 14.18 -13.39 18.09
N LEU A 5 13.98 -14.70 17.98
CA LEU A 5 13.14 -15.33 16.95
C LEU A 5 11.67 -14.87 17.01
N ASP A 6 11.10 -14.78 18.21
CA ASP A 6 9.72 -14.31 18.41
C ASP A 6 9.57 -12.80 18.12
N ALA A 7 10.58 -12.00 18.47
CA ALA A 7 10.63 -10.57 18.15
C ALA A 7 10.72 -10.33 16.63
N HIS A 8 11.40 -11.20 15.87
CA HIS A 8 11.48 -11.14 14.41
C HIS A 8 10.19 -11.54 13.71
N ALA A 9 9.55 -12.64 14.14
CA ALA A 9 8.27 -13.04 13.57
C ALA A 9 7.19 -11.96 13.80
N ALA A 10 7.25 -11.27 14.94
CA ALA A 10 6.37 -10.16 15.26
C ALA A 10 6.64 -8.89 14.42
N SER A 11 7.90 -8.55 14.14
CA SER A 11 8.26 -7.39 13.29
C SER A 11 7.86 -7.62 11.83
N MET A 12 8.04 -8.85 11.33
CA MET A 12 7.62 -9.31 10.02
C MET A 12 6.10 -9.22 9.82
N LYS A 13 5.31 -9.62 10.83
CA LYS A 13 3.84 -9.45 10.82
C LYS A 13 3.43 -7.98 10.85
N LYS A 14 4.12 -7.13 11.62
CA LYS A 14 3.82 -5.69 11.72
C LYS A 14 4.07 -4.95 10.40
N ALA A 15 5.14 -5.28 9.68
CA ALA A 15 5.44 -4.67 8.38
C ALA A 15 4.34 -4.99 7.35
N GLY A 16 3.92 -6.26 7.24
CA GLY A 16 2.83 -6.64 6.33
C GLY A 16 1.48 -5.98 6.66
N ASN A 17 1.24 -5.63 7.92
CA ASN A 17 0.00 -5.00 8.35
C ASN A 17 -0.24 -3.64 7.67
N SER A 18 0.81 -2.88 7.37
CA SER A 18 0.68 -1.58 6.69
C SER A 18 0.13 -1.73 5.26
N LEU A 19 0.46 -2.80 4.56
CA LEU A 19 -0.03 -3.05 3.21
C LEU A 19 -1.51 -3.42 3.20
N TYR A 20 -2.00 -4.15 4.21
CA TYR A 20 -3.44 -4.38 4.40
C TYR A 20 -4.21 -3.09 4.66
N TRP A 21 -3.65 -2.20 5.45
CA TRP A 21 -4.22 -0.88 5.72
C TRP A 21 -4.33 -0.01 4.46
N ILE A 22 -3.34 -0.10 3.57
CA ILE A 22 -3.36 0.60 2.28
C ILE A 22 -4.41 -0.02 1.36
N ALA A 23 -4.48 -1.36 1.28
CA ALA A 23 -5.52 -2.06 0.53
C ALA A 23 -6.93 -1.65 0.99
N GLY A 24 -7.16 -1.62 2.30
CA GLY A 24 -8.42 -1.15 2.88
C GLY A 24 -8.74 0.29 2.49
N SER A 25 -7.74 1.18 2.52
CA SER A 25 -7.91 2.57 2.07
C SER A 25 -8.34 2.66 0.61
N PHE A 26 -7.74 1.87 -0.29
CA PHE A 26 -8.12 1.82 -1.70
C PHE A 26 -9.54 1.31 -1.91
N THR A 27 -9.93 0.26 -1.19
CA THR A 27 -11.30 -0.26 -1.24
C THR A 27 -12.30 0.80 -0.80
N ILE A 28 -12.10 1.38 0.40
CA ILE A 28 -13.01 2.41 0.94
C ILE A 28 -13.07 3.60 0.00
N PHE A 29 -11.93 4.08 -0.50
CA PHE A 29 -11.88 5.21 -1.41
C PHE A 29 -12.58 4.93 -2.74
N GLY A 30 -12.39 3.74 -3.32
CA GLY A 30 -13.09 3.32 -4.53
C GLY A 30 -14.61 3.34 -4.36
N PHE A 31 -15.12 2.83 -3.23
CA PHE A 31 -16.55 2.87 -2.94
C PHE A 31 -17.07 4.29 -2.70
N ILE A 32 -16.34 5.12 -1.93
CA ILE A 32 -16.71 6.53 -1.71
C ILE A 32 -16.81 7.26 -3.05
N MET A 33 -15.80 7.12 -3.91
CA MET A 33 -15.77 7.76 -5.23
C MET A 33 -16.91 7.30 -6.13
N TYR A 34 -17.23 6.00 -6.10
CA TYR A 34 -18.36 5.44 -6.85
C TYR A 34 -19.69 6.06 -6.42
N PHE A 35 -19.98 6.11 -5.12
CA PHE A 35 -21.24 6.68 -4.62
C PHE A 35 -21.30 8.21 -4.79
N MET A 36 -20.18 8.92 -4.69
CA MET A 36 -20.14 10.37 -4.88
C MET A 36 -20.26 10.80 -6.35
N ASN A 37 -19.87 9.94 -7.29
CA ASN A 37 -19.84 10.25 -8.72
C ASN A 37 -20.64 9.23 -9.53
N GLN A 38 -21.74 8.71 -8.98
CA GLN A 38 -22.52 7.63 -9.59
C GLN A 38 -23.05 7.95 -11.00
N GLU A 39 -23.20 9.24 -11.33
CA GLU A 39 -23.67 9.74 -12.62
C GLU A 39 -22.54 9.88 -13.65
N ALA A 40 -21.27 9.78 -13.22
CA ALA A 40 -20.13 9.82 -14.13
C ALA A 40 -20.04 8.53 -14.93
N GLU A 41 -19.81 8.65 -16.25
CA GLU A 41 -19.73 7.51 -17.17
C GLU A 41 -18.64 6.49 -16.78
N ASP A 42 -17.60 6.93 -16.08
CA ASP A 42 -16.44 6.14 -15.67
C ASP A 42 -16.48 5.64 -14.22
N ALA A 43 -17.57 5.87 -13.48
CA ALA A 43 -17.66 5.56 -12.06
C ALA A 43 -17.39 4.08 -11.76
N GLY A 44 -18.00 3.17 -12.55
CA GLY A 44 -17.79 1.72 -12.42
C GLY A 44 -16.36 1.29 -12.77
N PHE A 45 -15.75 1.93 -13.77
CA PHE A 45 -14.37 1.66 -14.15
C PHE A 45 -13.39 2.08 -13.05
N THR A 46 -13.60 3.26 -12.46
CA THR A 46 -12.83 3.77 -11.33
C THR A 46 -12.94 2.84 -10.12
N LEU A 47 -14.13 2.36 -9.79
CA LEU A 47 -14.31 1.37 -8.72
C LEU A 47 -13.54 0.08 -9.01
N GLY A 48 -13.68 -0.47 -10.23
CA GLY A 48 -12.98 -1.68 -10.66
C GLY A 48 -11.47 -1.57 -10.51
N LEU A 49 -10.87 -0.46 -10.96
CA LEU A 49 -9.44 -0.20 -10.80
C LEU A 49 -9.00 -0.16 -9.32
N ASN A 50 -9.79 0.50 -8.45
CA ASN A 50 -9.48 0.56 -7.02
C ASN A 50 -9.56 -0.82 -6.35
N ILE A 51 -10.51 -1.67 -6.75
CA ILE A 51 -10.62 -3.05 -6.24
C ILE A 51 -9.43 -3.90 -6.70
N VAL A 52 -9.02 -3.78 -7.97
CA VAL A 52 -7.83 -4.48 -8.50
C VAL A 52 -6.58 -4.03 -7.74
N LEU A 53 -6.39 -2.73 -7.54
CA LEU A 53 -5.27 -2.17 -6.77
C LEU A 53 -5.27 -2.70 -5.34
N SER A 54 -6.42 -2.68 -4.66
CA SER A 54 -6.56 -3.25 -3.32
C SER A 54 -6.15 -4.73 -3.28
N GLY A 55 -6.59 -5.53 -4.26
CA GLY A 55 -6.18 -6.93 -4.40
C GLY A 55 -4.66 -7.08 -4.55
N ILE A 56 -4.01 -6.25 -5.36
CA ILE A 56 -2.56 -6.24 -5.51
C ILE A 56 -1.86 -5.93 -4.18
N PHE A 57 -2.32 -4.91 -3.44
CA PHE A 57 -1.74 -4.59 -2.13
C PHE A 57 -1.95 -5.69 -1.09
N VAL A 58 -3.07 -6.42 -1.13
CA VAL A 58 -3.29 -7.62 -0.30
C VAL A 58 -2.29 -8.73 -0.65
N LEU A 59 -2.05 -8.98 -1.94
CA LEU A 59 -1.05 -9.96 -2.39
C LEU A 59 0.36 -9.56 -1.96
N LEU A 60 0.70 -8.27 -2.06
CA LEU A 60 1.97 -7.74 -1.56
C LEU A 60 2.07 -7.86 -0.03
N ALA A 61 0.97 -7.66 0.70
CA ALA A 61 0.92 -7.85 2.14
C ALA A 61 1.23 -9.30 2.53
N LEU A 62 0.67 -10.27 1.80
CA LEU A 62 0.97 -11.69 1.98
C LEU A 62 2.42 -12.00 1.62
N TRP A 63 2.92 -11.46 0.51
CA TRP A 63 4.30 -11.67 0.05
C TRP A 63 5.35 -11.02 0.96
N SER A 64 4.98 -9.94 1.66
CA SER A 64 5.86 -9.25 2.61
C SER A 64 6.33 -10.18 3.75
N ARG A 65 5.62 -11.27 4.03
CA ARG A 65 6.02 -12.27 5.05
C ARG A 65 7.31 -13.01 4.71
N SER A 66 7.70 -13.06 3.43
CA SER A 66 8.96 -13.70 3.01
C SER A 66 10.01 -12.68 2.58
N LYS A 67 9.59 -11.60 1.89
CA LYS A 67 10.46 -10.53 1.40
C LYS A 67 9.81 -9.15 1.66
N PRO A 68 9.91 -8.62 2.89
CA PRO A 68 9.17 -7.43 3.29
C PRO A 68 9.64 -6.20 2.52
N LEU A 69 10.95 -5.99 2.39
CA LEU A 69 11.52 -4.84 1.68
C LEU A 69 11.14 -4.84 0.20
N THR A 70 11.24 -5.99 -0.48
CA THR A 70 10.83 -6.12 -1.88
C THR A 70 9.35 -5.79 -2.06
N ALA A 71 8.47 -6.30 -1.18
CA ALA A 71 7.04 -6.00 -1.25
C ALA A 71 6.76 -4.50 -1.09
N PHE A 72 7.44 -3.82 -0.16
CA PHE A 72 7.28 -2.38 0.03
C PHE A 72 7.83 -1.53 -1.12
N ILE A 73 8.95 -1.92 -1.74
CA ILE A 73 9.47 -1.25 -2.94
C ILE A 73 8.45 -1.36 -4.07
N VAL A 74 7.94 -2.57 -4.33
CA VAL A 74 6.93 -2.78 -5.39
C VAL A 74 5.65 -1.99 -5.08
N ALA A 75 5.19 -1.99 -3.83
CA ALA A 75 4.04 -1.22 -3.39
C ALA A 75 4.21 0.29 -3.63
N LEU A 76 5.38 0.84 -3.28
CA LEU A 76 5.70 2.25 -3.46
C LEU A 76 5.83 2.62 -4.94
N THR A 77 6.48 1.78 -5.75
CA THR A 77 6.59 1.98 -7.19
C THR A 77 5.22 1.96 -7.87
N LEU A 78 4.39 0.96 -7.55
CA LEU A 78 3.04 0.85 -8.09
C LEU A 78 2.20 2.08 -7.74
N TYR A 79 2.25 2.52 -6.48
CA TYR A 79 1.51 3.70 -6.04
C TYR A 79 2.00 4.98 -6.73
N GLY A 80 3.32 5.13 -6.88
CA GLY A 80 3.91 6.25 -7.63
C GLY A 80 3.45 6.28 -9.09
N LEU A 81 3.41 5.13 -9.76
CA LEU A 81 2.91 5.02 -11.13
C LEU A 81 1.44 5.46 -11.24
N ILE A 82 0.59 5.05 -10.29
CA ILE A 82 -0.83 5.46 -10.26
C ILE A 82 -0.95 6.98 -10.11
N ILE A 83 -0.13 7.62 -9.25
CA ILE A 83 -0.14 9.08 -9.11
C ILE A 83 0.26 9.75 -10.43
N ILE A 84 1.32 9.27 -11.09
CA ILE A 84 1.81 9.84 -12.35
C ILE A 84 0.77 9.67 -13.46
N LEU A 85 0.17 8.49 -13.59
CA LEU A 85 -0.88 8.24 -14.59
C LEU A 85 -2.09 9.15 -14.38
N ASN A 86 -2.56 9.28 -13.14
CA ASN A 86 -3.67 10.18 -12.83
C ASN A 86 -3.31 11.65 -13.10
N ALA A 87 -2.07 12.07 -12.83
CA ALA A 87 -1.58 13.41 -13.13
C ALA A 87 -1.57 13.73 -14.63
N VAL A 88 -1.29 12.73 -15.48
CA VAL A 88 -1.29 12.87 -16.94
C VAL A 88 -2.72 12.90 -17.49
N VAL A 89 -3.63 12.08 -16.95
CA VAL A 89 -5.03 12.01 -17.40
C VAL A 89 -5.82 13.25 -16.96
N ASP A 90 -5.72 13.62 -15.68
CA ASP A 90 -6.34 14.83 -15.15
C ASP A 90 -5.40 15.49 -14.11
N PRO A 91 -4.72 16.59 -14.44
CA PRO A 91 -3.87 17.31 -13.50
C PRO A 91 -4.60 17.81 -12.26
N LYS A 92 -5.93 18.07 -12.34
CA LYS A 92 -6.74 18.48 -11.18
C LYS A 92 -6.88 17.35 -10.16
N SER A 93 -6.74 16.09 -10.62
CA SER A 93 -6.69 14.92 -9.74
C SER A 93 -5.54 14.98 -8.74
N ILE A 94 -4.48 15.75 -8.99
CA ILE A 94 -3.35 15.91 -8.06
C ILE A 94 -3.78 16.71 -6.84
N ALA A 95 -4.56 17.78 -7.05
CA ALA A 95 -5.05 18.64 -5.99
C ALA A 95 -6.19 17.98 -5.21
N SER A 96 -7.07 17.23 -5.90
CA SER A 96 -8.12 16.45 -5.23
C SER A 96 -7.53 15.19 -4.58
N GLY A 97 -7.99 14.88 -3.36
CA GLY A 97 -7.51 13.72 -2.62
C GLY A 97 -6.05 13.79 -2.15
N LEU A 98 -5.39 14.95 -2.22
CA LEU A 98 -4.00 15.14 -1.79
C LEU A 98 -3.77 14.68 -0.34
N ILE A 99 -4.73 14.94 0.55
CA ILE A 99 -4.70 14.50 1.96
C ILE A 99 -4.58 12.97 2.06
N ILE A 100 -5.41 12.25 1.32
CA ILE A 100 -5.41 10.78 1.29
C ILE A 100 -4.09 10.28 0.71
N LYS A 101 -3.58 10.94 -0.34
CA LYS A 101 -2.32 10.53 -0.96
C LYS A 101 -1.14 10.67 0.00
N ILE A 102 -1.04 11.81 0.70
CA ILE A 102 -0.02 12.03 1.73
C ILE A 102 -0.15 10.98 2.83
N PHE A 103 -1.37 10.68 3.27
CA PHE A 103 -1.62 9.65 4.26
C PHE A 103 -1.09 8.27 3.81
N ILE A 104 -1.41 7.85 2.58
CA ILE A 104 -0.92 6.57 2.02
C ILE A 104 0.61 6.55 1.94
N VAL A 105 1.25 7.63 1.44
CA VAL A 105 2.72 7.71 1.34
C VAL A 105 3.38 7.63 2.71
N THR A 106 2.88 8.36 3.70
CA THR A 106 3.45 8.34 5.06
C THR A 106 3.34 6.97 5.71
N TRP A 107 2.24 6.25 5.49
CA TRP A 107 2.08 4.86 5.95
C TRP A 107 2.98 3.88 5.20
N LEU A 108 3.14 4.02 3.88
CA LEU A 108 4.10 3.22 3.10
C LEU A 108 5.52 3.41 3.61
N ILE A 109 5.96 4.65 3.86
CA ILE A 109 7.30 4.95 4.37
C ILE A 109 7.50 4.34 5.76
N ARG A 110 6.49 4.45 6.65
CA ARG A 110 6.55 3.86 7.99
C ARG A 110 6.62 2.33 7.95
N GLY A 111 5.79 1.70 7.12
CA GLY A 111 5.82 0.26 6.91
C GLY A 111 7.15 -0.21 6.31
N MET A 112 7.70 0.54 5.35
CA MET A 112 9.00 0.27 4.73
C MET A 112 10.15 0.37 5.75
N LYS A 113 10.15 1.38 6.64
CA LYS A 113 11.15 1.47 7.71
C LYS A 113 11.09 0.24 8.62
N ALA A 114 9.89 -0.18 9.03
CA ALA A 114 9.72 -1.40 9.81
C ALA A 114 10.20 -2.66 9.06
N ALA A 115 9.95 -2.73 7.75
CA ALA A 115 10.45 -3.81 6.89
C ALA A 115 11.99 -3.82 6.80
N MET A 116 12.62 -2.65 6.68
CA MET A 116 14.08 -2.53 6.66
C MET A 116 14.72 -3.02 7.96
N ASP A 117 14.13 -2.67 9.10
CA ASP A 117 14.64 -3.11 10.39
C ASP A 117 14.47 -4.62 10.57
N ALA A 118 13.32 -5.19 10.15
CA ALA A 118 13.12 -6.63 10.12
C ALA A 118 14.14 -7.36 9.24
N GLU A 119 14.49 -6.80 8.08
CA GLU A 119 15.47 -7.38 7.17
C GLU A 119 16.92 -7.28 7.68
N LYS A 120 17.28 -6.17 8.34
CA LYS A 120 18.60 -6.03 8.96
C LYS A 120 18.83 -7.13 9.98
N ILE A 121 17.83 -7.41 10.83
CA ILE A 121 18.04 -8.42 11.86
C ILE A 121 18.13 -9.83 11.25
N ARG A 122 17.32 -10.12 10.22
CA ARG A 122 17.44 -11.37 9.46
C ARG A 122 18.84 -11.58 8.88
N LYS A 123 19.52 -10.53 8.42
CA LYS A 123 20.89 -10.62 7.90
C LYS A 123 21.95 -10.84 8.98
N VAL A 124 21.69 -10.46 10.23
CA VAL A 124 22.62 -10.67 11.36
C VAL A 124 22.53 -12.11 11.89
N LEU A 125 21.37 -12.76 11.74
CA LEU A 125 21.14 -14.14 12.20
C LEU A 125 21.54 -15.23 11.19
N ASN A 126 21.83 -14.87 9.94
CA ASN A 126 22.23 -15.78 8.86
C ASN A 126 23.75 -15.68 8.63
#